data_AF-A0A397SIE5-F1
#
_entry.id   AF-A0A397SIE5-F1
#
_cell.length_a   1.000
_cell.length_b   1.000
_cell.length_c   1.000
_cell.angle_alpha   90.00
_cell.angle_beta   90.00
_cell.angle_gamma   90.00
#
_symmetry.space_group_name_H-M   'P 1'
#
loop_
_entity.id
_entity.type
_entity.pdbx_description
1 polymer ?
#
loop_
_entity_poly.entity_id
_entity_poly.type
_entity_poly.pdbx_seq_one_letter_code
_entity_poly.pdbx_strand_id
1 'polypeptide(L)'
;MSKLIKFLKGQDLGLSETALKILEEEEINGSNFLDMTKQDFQEYDMKGGSAMTLVKFAKDCKEKKLKTFSSYRSLKEVLKKYNIDGNGIGMIRQFLSVTYKLEDEDEELQQCIKKIKHRLENMGTLLADSNEAIHCEYISAILHVSLYIIKKITDKELTLASQLEVVGEESTGQVDYTIKAFEELICITEGKLLTNIE
;
A
#
# COMPACT_ATOMS: atom_id res chain seq x y z
N MET A 1 -1.29 15.50 -22.80
CA MET A 1 -1.90 14.26 -22.27
C MET A 1 -1.90 14.26 -20.73
N SER A 2 -3.04 14.60 -20.15
CA SER A 2 -3.23 14.71 -18.69
C SER A 2 -3.09 13.34 -17.99
N LYS A 3 -2.79 13.37 -16.67
CA LYS A 3 -2.68 12.15 -15.85
C LYS A 3 -3.96 11.30 -15.88
N LEU A 4 -5.13 11.95 -15.96
CA LEU A 4 -6.42 11.27 -16.06
C LEU A 4 -6.55 10.47 -17.37
N ILE A 5 -6.21 11.07 -18.51
CA ILE A 5 -6.31 10.38 -19.82
C ILE A 5 -5.41 9.15 -19.86
N LYS A 6 -4.17 9.26 -19.37
CA LYS A 6 -3.25 8.11 -19.29
C LYS A 6 -3.85 6.99 -18.44
N PHE A 7 -4.44 7.34 -17.30
CA PHE A 7 -5.09 6.37 -16.43
C PHE A 7 -6.27 5.68 -17.13
N LEU A 8 -7.21 6.45 -17.71
CA LEU A 8 -8.40 5.90 -18.37
C LEU A 8 -8.05 5.00 -19.56
N LYS A 9 -7.01 5.33 -20.34
CA LYS A 9 -6.52 4.45 -21.42
C LYS A 9 -6.05 3.08 -20.90
N GLY A 10 -5.54 3.01 -19.67
CA GLY A 10 -5.11 1.75 -19.05
C GLY A 10 -6.22 0.91 -18.43
N GLN A 11 -7.47 1.40 -18.38
CA GLN A 11 -8.60 0.72 -17.74
C GLN A 11 -9.47 -0.10 -18.72
N ASP A 12 -9.12 -0.13 -20.01
CA ASP A 12 -9.84 -0.84 -21.07
C ASP A 12 -11.36 -0.57 -21.09
N LEU A 13 -11.74 0.69 -20.93
CA LEU A 13 -13.14 1.12 -20.82
C LEU A 13 -13.87 1.19 -22.18
N GLY A 14 -13.20 0.83 -23.28
CA GLY A 14 -13.78 0.95 -24.63
C GLY A 14 -14.09 2.40 -25.05
N LEU A 15 -13.40 3.39 -24.46
CA LEU A 15 -13.60 4.80 -24.78
C LEU A 15 -13.00 5.14 -26.15
N SER A 16 -13.79 5.81 -26.99
CA SER A 16 -13.29 6.36 -28.27
C SER A 16 -12.28 7.48 -28.04
N GLU A 17 -11.33 7.66 -28.97
CA GLU A 17 -10.36 8.77 -28.90
C GLU A 17 -11.04 10.15 -28.83
N THR A 18 -12.20 10.33 -29.47
CA THR A 18 -13.00 11.56 -29.38
C THR A 18 -13.43 11.87 -27.95
N ALA A 19 -13.88 10.86 -27.20
CA ALA A 19 -14.28 11.05 -25.80
C ALA A 19 -13.09 11.46 -24.92
N LEU A 20 -11.91 10.91 -25.20
CA LEU A 20 -10.68 11.27 -24.47
C LEU A 20 -10.20 12.68 -24.83
N LYS A 21 -10.38 13.13 -26.08
CA LYS A 21 -10.10 14.52 -26.48
C LYS A 21 -10.99 15.51 -25.77
N ILE A 22 -12.30 15.25 -25.68
CA ILE A 22 -13.24 16.11 -24.93
C ILE A 22 -12.75 16.32 -23.49
N LEU A 23 -12.35 15.24 -22.82
CA LEU A 23 -11.80 15.34 -21.45
C LEU A 23 -10.50 16.17 -21.36
N GLU A 24 -9.68 16.17 -22.42
CA GLU A 24 -8.46 16.96 -22.49
C GLU A 24 -8.73 18.43 -22.83
N GLU A 25 -9.67 18.71 -23.72
CA GLU A 25 -10.10 20.06 -24.13
C GLU A 25 -10.82 20.81 -23.01
N GLU A 26 -11.68 20.12 -22.26
CA GLU A 26 -12.37 20.67 -21.08
C GLU A 26 -11.49 20.69 -19.82
N GLU A 27 -10.20 20.34 -19.95
CA GLU A 27 -9.20 20.31 -18.87
C GLU A 27 -9.67 19.53 -17.62
N ILE A 28 -10.46 18.47 -17.82
CA ILE A 28 -11.05 17.70 -16.73
C ILE A 28 -9.95 16.97 -15.97
N ASN A 29 -9.72 17.38 -14.72
CA ASN A 29 -8.82 16.70 -13.81
C ASN A 29 -9.49 15.51 -13.11
N GLY A 30 -8.70 14.65 -12.46
CA GLY A 30 -9.21 13.44 -11.82
C GLY A 30 -10.17 13.67 -10.65
N SER A 31 -10.10 14.83 -9.98
CA SER A 31 -11.04 15.17 -8.90
C SER A 31 -12.39 15.54 -9.50
N ASN A 32 -12.41 16.50 -10.43
CA ASN A 32 -13.63 16.96 -11.11
C ASN A 32 -14.33 15.78 -11.78
N PHE A 33 -13.57 14.93 -12.48
CA PHE A 33 -14.07 13.71 -13.14
C PHE A 33 -14.94 12.84 -12.22
N LEU A 34 -14.56 12.69 -10.95
CA LEU A 34 -15.29 11.82 -10.02
C LEU A 34 -16.66 12.38 -9.63
N ASP A 35 -16.83 13.70 -9.70
CA ASP A 35 -18.07 14.40 -9.31
C ASP A 35 -18.96 14.71 -10.51
N MET A 36 -18.48 14.49 -11.74
CA MET A 36 -19.24 14.71 -12.95
C MET A 36 -20.44 13.76 -13.09
N THR A 37 -21.53 14.31 -13.61
CA THR A 37 -22.73 13.58 -13.97
C THR A 37 -22.73 13.19 -15.45
N LYS A 38 -23.67 12.31 -15.83
CA LYS A 38 -23.87 11.96 -17.24
C LYS A 38 -24.25 13.20 -18.06
N GLN A 39 -25.02 14.11 -17.48
CA GLN A 39 -25.46 15.32 -18.14
C GLN A 39 -24.28 16.25 -18.42
N ASP A 40 -23.39 16.45 -17.45
CA ASP A 40 -22.21 17.30 -17.60
C ASP A 40 -21.36 16.83 -18.80
N PHE A 41 -21.12 15.53 -18.95
CA PHE A 41 -20.42 14.99 -20.13
C PHE A 41 -21.19 15.24 -21.43
N GLN A 42 -22.51 15.15 -21.42
CA GLN A 42 -23.34 15.39 -22.61
C GLN A 42 -23.37 16.87 -23.01
N GLU A 43 -23.23 17.80 -22.06
CA GLU A 43 -23.08 19.23 -22.33
C GLU A 43 -21.77 19.55 -23.06
N TYR A 44 -20.75 18.70 -22.92
CA TYR A 44 -19.50 18.73 -23.70
C TYR A 44 -19.57 17.88 -24.98
N ASP A 45 -20.76 17.69 -25.54
CA ASP A 45 -21.01 16.90 -26.75
C ASP A 45 -20.54 15.43 -26.68
N MET A 46 -20.35 14.88 -25.47
CA MET A 46 -19.95 13.49 -25.33
C MET A 46 -21.12 12.55 -25.64
N LYS A 47 -20.85 11.54 -26.49
CA LYS A 47 -21.83 10.50 -26.79
C LYS A 47 -22.30 9.81 -25.51
N GLY A 48 -23.62 9.64 -25.39
CA GLY A 48 -24.26 9.12 -24.17
C GLY A 48 -23.76 7.76 -23.71
N GLY A 49 -23.27 6.90 -24.62
CA GLY A 49 -22.62 5.63 -24.26
C GLY A 49 -21.31 5.84 -23.49
N SER A 50 -20.40 6.68 -24.01
CA SER A 50 -19.14 7.02 -23.34
C SER A 50 -19.38 7.73 -22.02
N ALA A 51 -20.32 8.68 -21.98
CA ALA A 51 -20.71 9.39 -20.76
C ALA A 51 -21.20 8.42 -19.68
N MET A 52 -22.06 7.46 -20.04
CA MET A 52 -22.54 6.43 -19.11
C MET A 52 -21.41 5.56 -18.58
N THR A 53 -20.50 5.12 -19.45
CA THR A 53 -19.32 4.32 -19.07
C THR A 53 -18.45 5.08 -18.07
N LEU A 54 -18.16 6.35 -18.32
CA LEU A 54 -17.35 7.19 -17.44
C LEU A 54 -18.00 7.40 -16.08
N VAL A 55 -19.30 7.72 -16.02
CA VAL A 55 -20.03 7.90 -14.75
C VAL A 55 -20.08 6.62 -13.95
N LYS A 56 -20.36 5.48 -14.60
CA LYS A 56 -20.35 4.18 -13.94
C LYS A 56 -18.96 3.87 -13.38
N PHE A 57 -17.92 4.12 -14.16
CA PHE A 57 -16.54 3.93 -13.72
C PHE A 57 -16.16 4.85 -12.55
N ALA A 58 -16.55 6.12 -12.58
CA ALA A 58 -16.33 7.06 -11.48
C ALA A 58 -17.01 6.59 -10.18
N LYS A 59 -18.24 6.07 -10.28
CA LYS A 59 -18.96 5.47 -9.15
C LYS A 59 -18.24 4.23 -8.62
N ASP A 60 -17.84 3.31 -9.50
CA ASP A 60 -17.06 2.13 -9.13
C ASP A 60 -15.74 2.52 -8.45
N CYS A 61 -15.09 3.61 -8.89
CA CYS A 61 -13.89 4.15 -8.23
C CYS A 61 -14.18 4.68 -6.83
N LYS A 62 -15.29 5.40 -6.62
CA LYS A 62 -15.72 5.87 -5.30
C LYS A 62 -16.02 4.70 -4.36
N GLU A 63 -16.71 3.67 -4.85
CA GLU A 63 -17.01 2.45 -4.09
C GLU A 63 -15.75 1.60 -3.81
N LYS A 64 -14.82 1.51 -4.76
CA LYS A 64 -13.54 0.82 -4.55
C LYS A 64 -12.63 1.54 -3.57
N LYS A 65 -12.67 2.89 -3.51
CA LYS A 65 -12.00 3.66 -2.46
C LYS A 65 -12.55 3.33 -1.06
N LEU A 66 -13.83 2.96 -0.96
CA LEU A 66 -14.47 2.47 0.27
C LEU A 66 -14.21 0.99 0.56
N LYS A 67 -13.65 0.23 -0.39
CA LYS A 67 -13.00 -1.05 -0.10
C LYS A 67 -11.56 -0.80 0.36
N THR A 68 -11.42 -0.01 1.43
CA THR A 68 -10.30 -0.14 2.35
C THR A 68 -10.10 -1.62 2.68
N PHE A 69 -8.87 -2.03 2.97
CA PHE A 69 -8.60 -3.43 3.36
C PHE A 69 -9.46 -3.89 4.55
N SER A 70 -10.07 -2.95 5.30
CA SER A 70 -11.12 -3.19 6.31
C SER A 70 -12.40 -3.87 5.80
N SER A 71 -12.68 -3.83 4.49
CA SER A 71 -13.87 -4.47 3.89
C SER A 71 -13.70 -5.96 3.64
N TYR A 72 -12.45 -6.45 3.58
CA TYR A 72 -12.19 -7.88 3.48
C TYR A 72 -12.44 -8.54 4.82
N ARG A 73 -13.36 -9.50 4.85
CA ARG A 73 -13.76 -10.17 6.09
C ARG A 73 -12.81 -11.30 6.49
N SER A 74 -11.93 -11.71 5.58
CA SER A 74 -10.97 -12.78 5.85
C SER A 74 -9.71 -12.66 4.99
N LEU A 75 -8.61 -13.23 5.50
CA LEU A 75 -7.36 -13.42 4.77
C LEU A 75 -7.60 -14.13 3.41
N LYS A 76 -8.53 -15.07 3.34
CA LYS A 76 -8.89 -15.79 2.12
C LYS A 76 -9.38 -14.86 1.00
N GLU A 77 -10.16 -13.84 1.34
CA GLU A 77 -10.63 -12.86 0.35
C GLU A 77 -9.50 -11.97 -0.15
N VAL A 78 -8.58 -11.60 0.74
CA VAL A 78 -7.36 -10.85 0.38
C VAL A 78 -6.48 -11.70 -0.55
N LEU A 79 -6.21 -12.96 -0.21
CA LEU A 79 -5.40 -13.88 -1.03
C LEU A 79 -6.01 -14.08 -2.43
N LYS A 80 -7.34 -14.25 -2.50
CA LYS A 80 -8.07 -14.40 -3.77
C LYS A 80 -7.92 -13.18 -4.68
N LYS A 81 -7.87 -11.96 -4.14
CA LYS A 81 -7.60 -10.73 -4.92
C LYS A 81 -6.28 -10.82 -5.68
N TYR A 82 -5.28 -11.49 -5.11
CA TYR A 82 -3.96 -11.67 -5.70
C TYR A 82 -3.81 -13.03 -6.41
N ASN A 83 -4.91 -13.72 -6.72
CA ASN A 83 -4.93 -15.04 -7.35
C ASN A 83 -4.11 -16.10 -6.59
N ILE A 84 -4.07 -15.99 -5.25
CA ILE A 84 -3.44 -16.99 -4.38
C ILE A 84 -4.55 -17.90 -3.84
N ASP A 85 -4.59 -19.14 -4.34
CA ASP A 85 -5.52 -20.15 -3.84
C ASP A 85 -5.02 -20.71 -2.51
N GLY A 86 -5.57 -20.20 -1.41
CA GLY A 86 -5.17 -20.59 -0.07
C GLY A 86 -6.04 -19.97 1.03
N ASN A 87 -5.99 -20.56 2.21
CA ASN A 87 -6.62 -20.04 3.42
C ASN A 87 -5.59 -19.55 4.46
N GLY A 88 -4.29 -19.65 4.18
CA GLY A 88 -3.21 -19.32 5.10
C GLY A 88 -2.05 -18.62 4.41
N ILE A 89 -1.29 -17.87 5.20
CA ILE A 89 -0.13 -17.09 4.75
C ILE A 89 0.99 -17.94 4.14
N GLY A 90 1.03 -19.24 4.42
CA GLY A 90 2.00 -20.17 3.84
C GLY A 90 1.89 -20.34 2.32
N MET A 91 0.76 -19.92 1.71
CA MET A 91 0.59 -19.91 0.25
C MET A 91 1.13 -18.64 -0.40
N ILE A 92 1.44 -17.61 0.38
CA ILE A 92 2.14 -16.43 -0.12
C ILE A 92 3.56 -16.88 -0.45
N ARG A 93 3.98 -16.72 -1.71
CA ARG A 93 5.36 -17.02 -2.12
C ARG A 93 6.29 -16.23 -1.21
N GLN A 94 7.02 -16.95 -0.36
CA GLN A 94 8.10 -16.35 0.40
C GLN A 94 9.14 -15.85 -0.61
N PHE A 95 9.55 -14.60 -0.46
CA PHE A 95 10.66 -14.08 -1.25
C PHE A 95 11.86 -15.01 -1.06
N LEU A 96 12.36 -15.60 -2.15
CA LEU A 96 13.64 -16.28 -2.16
C LEU A 96 14.71 -15.19 -2.04
N SER A 97 15.04 -14.80 -0.82
CA SER A 97 16.08 -13.82 -0.58
C SER A 97 17.45 -14.45 -0.80
N VAL A 98 18.30 -13.75 -1.55
CA VAL A 98 19.73 -14.03 -1.54
C VAL A 98 20.22 -13.69 -0.13
N THR A 99 20.77 -14.68 0.58
CA THR A 99 21.38 -14.44 1.87
C THR A 99 22.76 -13.83 1.66
N TYR A 100 23.00 -12.68 2.28
CA TYR A 100 24.32 -12.06 2.33
C TYR A 100 25.00 -12.50 3.60
N LYS A 101 26.14 -13.18 3.48
CA LYS A 101 26.99 -13.48 4.64
C LYS A 101 27.66 -12.18 5.08
N LEU A 102 27.46 -11.83 6.34
CA LEU A 102 28.21 -10.76 6.97
C LEU A 102 29.56 -11.34 7.40
N GLU A 103 30.64 -10.59 7.20
CA GLU A 103 31.92 -10.92 7.81
C GLU A 103 31.81 -10.68 9.32
N ASP A 104 32.09 -11.70 10.13
CA ASP A 104 31.94 -11.63 11.59
C ASP A 104 32.88 -10.58 12.24
N GLU A 105 33.89 -10.12 11.50
CA GLU A 105 34.91 -9.16 11.94
C GLU A 105 34.49 -7.68 11.77
N ASP A 106 33.34 -7.38 11.15
CA ASP A 106 32.88 -5.99 11.02
C ASP A 106 32.43 -5.43 12.37
N GLU A 107 33.34 -4.71 13.04
CA GLU A 107 33.12 -4.10 14.35
C GLU A 107 31.89 -3.18 14.39
N GLU A 108 31.57 -2.49 13.29
CA GLU A 108 30.45 -1.54 13.21
C GLU A 108 29.11 -2.30 13.15
N LEU A 109 29.03 -3.36 12.35
CA LEU A 109 27.87 -4.26 12.29
C LEU A 109 27.65 -4.98 13.64
N GLN A 110 28.73 -5.47 14.27
CA GLN A 110 28.67 -6.06 15.60
C GLN A 110 28.14 -5.07 16.63
N GLN A 111 28.62 -3.82 16.58
CA GLN A 111 28.13 -2.77 17.47
C GLN A 111 26.64 -2.47 17.21
N CYS A 112 26.21 -2.50 15.95
CA CYS A 112 24.81 -2.30 15.57
C CYS A 112 23.91 -3.41 16.12
N ILE A 113 24.31 -4.68 15.96
CA ILE A 113 23.62 -5.84 16.52
C ILE A 113 23.56 -5.75 18.06
N LYS A 114 24.66 -5.35 18.70
CA LYS A 114 24.69 -5.16 20.16
C LYS A 114 23.72 -4.06 20.60
N LYS A 115 23.71 -2.91 19.92
CA LYS A 115 22.80 -1.79 20.23
C LYS A 115 21.33 -2.19 20.10
N ILE A 116 20.95 -2.92 19.05
CA ILE A 116 19.57 -3.37 18.91
C ILE A 116 19.18 -4.38 19.99
N LYS A 117 20.04 -5.35 20.33
CA LYS A 117 19.77 -6.31 21.41
C LYS A 117 19.48 -5.59 22.73
N HIS A 118 20.34 -4.64 23.12
CA HIS A 118 20.13 -3.86 24.35
C HIS A 118 18.83 -3.05 24.29
N ARG A 119 18.49 -2.47 23.13
CA ARG A 119 17.24 -1.72 22.96
C ARG A 119 16.01 -2.62 23.12
N LEU A 120 16.02 -3.80 22.50
CA LEU A 120 14.92 -4.77 22.61
C LEU A 120 14.81 -5.32 24.03
N GLU A 121 15.93 -5.61 24.70
CA GLU A 121 15.93 -6.00 26.11
C GLU A 121 15.31 -4.93 27.02
N ASN A 122 15.63 -3.64 26.78
CA ASN A 122 15.05 -2.53 27.52
C ASN A 122 13.55 -2.35 27.26
N MET A 123 13.05 -2.74 26.10
CA MET A 123 11.61 -2.71 25.77
C MET A 123 10.83 -3.83 26.48
N GLY A 124 11.52 -4.83 27.05
CA GLY A 124 10.94 -5.93 27.80
C GLY A 124 10.56 -7.14 26.95
N THR A 125 9.62 -7.94 27.46
CA THR A 125 9.07 -9.08 26.72
C THR A 125 7.78 -8.65 26.04
N LEU A 126 7.68 -8.88 24.73
CA LEU A 126 6.45 -8.67 23.99
C LEU A 126 5.44 -9.76 24.36
N LEU A 127 4.36 -9.38 25.04
CA LEU A 127 3.26 -10.28 25.39
C LEU A 127 2.28 -10.40 24.21
N ALA A 128 1.61 -11.54 24.08
CA ALA A 128 0.67 -11.80 22.99
C ALA A 128 -0.56 -10.88 23.00
N ASP A 129 -0.85 -10.23 24.12
CA ASP A 129 -1.92 -9.26 24.34
C ASP A 129 -1.40 -7.81 24.41
N SER A 130 -0.12 -7.57 24.08
CA SER A 130 0.42 -6.22 24.01
C SER A 130 -0.35 -5.40 22.98
N ASN A 131 -0.58 -4.13 23.27
CA ASN A 131 -1.24 -3.26 22.30
C ASN A 131 -0.37 -3.06 21.05
N GLU A 132 -1.02 -2.75 19.94
CA GLU A 132 -0.37 -2.61 18.63
C GLU A 132 0.73 -1.54 18.62
N ALA A 133 0.58 -0.50 19.45
CA ALA A 133 1.60 0.54 19.59
C ALA A 133 2.95 -0.01 20.07
N ILE A 134 2.93 -0.94 21.04
CA ILE A 134 4.14 -1.62 21.51
C ILE A 134 4.72 -2.50 20.38
N HIS A 135 3.88 -3.27 19.69
CA HIS A 135 4.33 -4.06 18.53
C HIS A 135 5.06 -3.20 17.48
N CYS A 136 4.50 -2.03 17.18
CA CYS A 136 5.07 -1.06 16.25
C CYS A 136 6.44 -0.51 16.70
N GLU A 137 6.66 -0.32 18.00
CA GLU A 137 7.97 0.13 18.53
C GLU A 137 9.07 -0.92 18.30
N TYR A 138 8.76 -2.21 18.52
CA TYR A 138 9.68 -3.31 18.26
C TYR A 138 10.01 -3.41 16.77
N ILE A 139 8.99 -3.37 15.91
CA ILE A 139 9.15 -3.42 14.45
C ILE A 139 10.00 -2.23 13.97
N SER A 140 9.70 -1.02 14.44
CA SER A 140 10.44 0.19 14.10
C SER A 140 11.92 0.08 14.46
N ALA A 141 12.23 -0.40 15.67
CA ALA A 141 13.61 -0.61 16.11
C ALA A 141 14.38 -1.58 15.20
N ILE A 142 13.74 -2.68 14.81
CA ILE A 142 14.32 -3.70 13.91
C ILE A 142 14.52 -3.15 12.50
N LEU A 143 13.51 -2.45 11.96
CA LEU A 143 13.56 -1.91 10.61
C LEU A 143 14.66 -0.85 10.45
N HIS A 144 14.79 0.08 11.40
CA HIS A 144 15.82 1.12 11.35
C HIS A 144 17.24 0.54 11.29
N VAL A 145 17.50 -0.49 12.09
CA VAL A 145 18.80 -1.17 12.11
C VAL A 145 19.03 -1.98 10.85
N SER A 146 18.02 -2.70 10.39
CA SER A 146 18.09 -3.48 9.16
C SER A 146 18.40 -2.60 7.95
N LEU A 147 17.77 -1.43 7.84
CA LEU A 147 18.03 -0.47 6.77
C LEU A 147 19.46 0.07 6.80
N TYR A 148 19.96 0.39 7.97
CA TYR A 148 21.36 0.82 8.13
C TYR A 148 22.32 -0.28 7.67
N ILE A 149 22.09 -1.53 8.07
CA ILE A 149 22.89 -2.69 7.66
C ILE A 149 22.86 -2.88 6.13
N ILE A 150 21.67 -2.81 5.52
CA ILE A 150 21.52 -2.95 4.07
C ILE A 150 22.23 -1.81 3.33
N LYS A 151 22.09 -0.56 3.79
CA LYS A 151 22.79 0.59 3.21
C LYS A 151 24.30 0.37 3.26
N LYS A 152 24.82 -0.16 4.36
CA LYS A 152 26.25 -0.45 4.53
C LYS A 152 26.75 -1.53 3.57
N ILE A 153 26.00 -2.63 3.41
CA ILE A 153 26.43 -3.79 2.61
C ILE A 153 26.27 -3.54 1.11
N THR A 154 25.16 -2.93 0.72
CA THR A 154 24.77 -2.85 -0.69
C THR A 154 25.09 -1.51 -1.34
N ASP A 155 25.50 -0.52 -0.54
CA ASP A 155 25.65 0.90 -0.93
C ASP A 155 24.37 1.48 -1.58
N LYS A 156 23.23 0.81 -1.42
CA LYS A 156 21.94 1.27 -1.92
C LYS A 156 21.31 2.19 -0.89
N GLU A 157 20.92 3.38 -1.33
CA GLU A 157 20.14 4.29 -0.51
C GLU A 157 18.70 3.79 -0.39
N LEU A 158 18.35 3.35 0.81
CA LEU A 158 16.99 2.98 1.20
C LEU A 158 16.44 4.02 2.17
N THR A 159 15.20 4.43 1.97
CA THR A 159 14.49 5.34 2.88
C THR A 159 13.31 4.62 3.52
N LEU A 160 13.19 4.77 4.84
CA LEU A 160 11.97 4.41 5.56
C LEU A 160 11.07 5.62 5.58
N ALA A 161 9.89 5.51 4.98
CA ALA A 161 8.85 6.50 5.13
C ALA A 161 7.73 5.89 5.98
N SER A 162 7.47 6.49 7.14
CA SER A 162 6.20 6.32 7.84
C SER A 162 5.11 6.89 6.94
N GLN A 163 4.15 6.07 6.56
CA GLN A 163 2.93 6.51 5.89
C GLN A 163 1.79 6.41 6.89
N LEU A 164 1.08 7.52 7.10
CA LEU A 164 -0.17 7.52 7.85
C LEU A 164 -1.24 6.96 6.92
N GLU A 165 -1.78 5.77 7.20
CA GLU A 165 -3.07 5.39 6.63
C GLU A 165 -4.17 5.86 7.60
N VAL A 166 -4.80 7.00 7.27
CA VAL A 166 -6.00 7.49 7.96
C VAL A 166 -7.19 7.10 7.12
N VAL A 167 -7.94 6.04 7.48
CA VAL A 167 -9.40 5.99 7.25
C VAL A 167 -10.11 5.09 8.28
N GLY A 168 -10.72 5.75 9.25
CA GLY A 168 -11.83 5.35 10.12
C GLY A 168 -12.22 6.61 10.89
N GLU A 169 -13.51 6.89 11.11
CA GLU A 169 -14.01 8.19 11.61
C GLU A 169 -13.38 8.69 12.92
N GLU A 170 -12.59 7.88 13.62
CA GLU A 170 -11.78 8.27 14.77
C GLU A 170 -10.30 7.99 14.51
N SER A 171 -9.48 9.04 14.59
CA SER A 171 -8.03 8.97 14.42
C SER A 171 -7.39 8.27 15.62
N THR A 172 -7.17 6.96 15.54
CA THR A 172 -6.38 6.21 16.51
C THR A 172 -5.02 5.84 15.91
N GLY A 173 -4.15 6.85 15.75
CA GLY A 173 -2.68 6.71 15.84
C GLY A 173 -1.96 5.60 15.07
N GLN A 174 -2.34 5.30 13.82
CA GLN A 174 -1.70 4.24 13.01
C GLN A 174 -0.55 4.79 12.15
N VAL A 175 0.59 4.08 12.13
CA VAL A 175 1.71 4.31 11.19
C VAL A 175 2.00 2.99 10.47
N ASP A 176 1.74 2.95 9.17
CA ASP A 176 2.17 1.87 8.30
C ASP A 176 3.56 2.20 7.73
N TYR A 177 4.44 1.21 7.69
CA TYR A 177 5.80 1.39 7.19
C TYR A 177 5.88 0.96 5.72
N THR A 178 6.32 1.88 4.85
CA THR A 178 6.65 1.54 3.46
C THR A 178 8.16 1.60 3.26
N ILE A 179 8.75 0.51 2.77
CA ILE A 179 10.17 0.45 2.38
C ILE A 179 10.24 0.57 0.86
N LYS A 180 10.88 1.64 0.38
CA LYS A 180 11.08 1.88 -1.05
C LYS A 180 12.55 1.70 -1.40
N ALA A 181 12.87 0.64 -2.16
CA ALA A 181 14.11 0.58 -2.91
C ALA A 181 13.86 1.20 -4.30
N PHE A 182 14.88 1.81 -4.92
CA PHE A 182 14.74 2.53 -6.19
C PHE A 182 14.26 1.67 -7.38
N GLU A 183 14.12 0.35 -7.23
CA GLU A 183 13.61 -0.56 -8.28
C GLU A 183 12.54 -1.57 -7.81
N GLU A 184 12.38 -1.83 -6.50
CA GLU A 184 11.35 -2.76 -5.98
C GLU A 184 10.76 -2.22 -4.67
N LEU A 185 9.43 -2.09 -4.62
CA LEU A 185 8.69 -1.67 -3.43
C LEU A 185 8.36 -2.90 -2.59
N ILE A 186 8.82 -2.96 -1.34
CA ILE A 186 8.39 -3.98 -0.38
C ILE A 186 7.46 -3.28 0.62
N CYS A 187 6.16 -3.56 0.52
CA CYS A 187 5.17 -3.11 1.50
C CYS A 187 5.01 -4.18 2.59
N ILE A 188 5.13 -3.79 3.85
CA ILE A 188 4.70 -4.59 5.00
C ILE A 188 3.40 -3.94 5.49
N THR A 189 2.26 -4.59 5.25
CA THR A 189 0.96 -4.15 5.75
C THR A 189 0.47 -5.10 6.84
N GLU A 190 -0.13 -4.53 7.89
CA GLU A 190 -0.66 -5.17 9.09
C GLU A 190 -1.61 -6.36 8.81
N GLY A 191 -1.64 -7.32 9.75
CA GLY A 191 -2.68 -8.35 9.83
C GLY A 191 -3.52 -8.16 11.10
N LYS A 192 -4.83 -7.91 10.96
CA LYS A 192 -5.74 -7.84 12.12
C LYS A 192 -5.92 -9.21 12.77
N LEU A 193 -5.86 -9.24 14.11
CA LEU A 193 -6.39 -10.35 14.90
C LEU A 193 -7.92 -10.40 14.75
N LEU A 194 -8.43 -11.53 14.26
CA LEU A 194 -9.86 -11.85 14.31
C LEU A 194 -10.21 -12.16 15.76
N THR A 195 -10.84 -11.23 16.46
CA THR A 195 -11.58 -11.55 17.68
C THR A 195 -12.82 -12.34 17.26
N ASN A 196 -12.88 -13.62 17.64
CA ASN A 196 -14.09 -14.43 17.53
C ASN A 196 -15.16 -13.76 18.40
N ILE A 197 -16.25 -13.32 17.77
CA ILE A 197 -17.47 -12.90 18.48
C ILE A 197 -18.35 -14.15 18.54
N GLU A 198 -18.60 -14.63 19.76
CA GLU A 198 -19.61 -15.64 20.10
C GLU A 198 -21.04 -15.16 19.79
#